data_AF-A0A9D1SJZ7-F1
#
_entry.id   AF-A0A9D1SJZ7-F1
#
_cell.length_a   1.000
_cell.length_b   1.000
_cell.length_c   1.000
_cell.angle_alpha   90.00
_cell.angle_beta   90.00
_cell.angle_gamma   90.00
#
_symmetry.space_group_name_H-M   'P 1'
#
loop_
_entity.id
_entity.type
_entity.pdbx_description
1 polymer ?
#
loop_
_entity_poly.entity_id
_entity_poly.type
_entity_poly.pdbx_seq_one_letter_code
_entity_poly.pdbx_strand_id
1 'polypeptide(L)' 'MLKVMRREEVKVKGICGADKMLFDSAVRRQELAMKDLFLLAERYPELIPSEALGGLYAINILLQDSRESLICRERSGR' A
#
# COMPACT_ATOMS: atom_id res chain seq x y z
N MET A 1 -34.66 8.71 -26.66
CA MET A 1 -34.38 9.66 -25.56
C MET A 1 -33.55 8.93 -24.51
N LEU A 2 -32.21 9.03 -24.58
CA LEU A 2 -31.28 8.28 -23.72
C LEU A 2 -31.16 8.97 -22.36
N LYS A 3 -31.57 8.27 -21.30
CA LYS A 3 -31.55 8.73 -19.91
C LYS A 3 -30.13 8.62 -19.39
N VAL A 4 -29.38 9.72 -19.40
CA VAL A 4 -28.05 9.81 -18.80
C VAL A 4 -28.19 9.63 -17.29
N MET A 5 -27.80 8.46 -16.78
CA MET A 5 -27.68 8.21 -15.34
C MET A 5 -26.54 9.07 -14.81
N ARG A 6 -26.87 10.02 -13.92
CA ARG A 6 -25.88 10.87 -13.26
C ARG A 6 -24.97 9.97 -12.41
N ARG A 7 -23.65 10.07 -12.62
CA ARG A 7 -22.67 9.52 -11.69
C ARG A 7 -22.90 10.17 -10.34
N GLU A 8 -23.34 9.39 -9.36
CA GLU A 8 -23.31 9.83 -7.97
C GLU A 8 -21.84 10.07 -7.59
N GLU A 9 -21.52 11.31 -7.23
CA GLU A 9 -20.24 11.63 -6.61
C GLU A 9 -20.20 10.92 -5.25
N VAL A 10 -19.53 9.77 -5.19
CA VAL A 10 -19.19 9.13 -3.94
C VAL A 10 -18.25 10.09 -3.20
N LYS A 11 -18.79 10.86 -2.26
CA LYS A 11 -17.99 11.63 -1.30
C LYS A 11 -17.18 10.61 -0.50
N VAL A 12 -15.92 10.43 -0.89
CA VAL A 12 -14.94 9.68 -0.12
C VAL A 12 -14.83 10.39 1.22
N LYS A 13 -15.41 9.81 2.28
CA LYS A 13 -15.16 10.26 3.64
C LYS A 13 -13.65 10.23 3.83
N GLY A 14 -13.06 11.34 4.25
CA GLY A 14 -11.64 11.40 4.58
C GLY A 14 -11.28 10.29 5.56
N ILE A 15 -10.07 9.75 5.42
CA ILE A 15 -9.54 8.74 6.34
C ILE A 15 -9.43 9.37 7.72
N CYS A 16 -9.90 8.69 8.77
CA CYS A 16 -9.74 9.23 10.12
C CYS A 16 -8.28 9.11 10.57
N GLY A 17 -7.85 9.96 11.51
CA GLY A 17 -6.45 9.95 11.98
C GLY A 17 -5.99 8.58 12.53
N ALA A 18 -6.91 7.81 13.12
CA ALA A 18 -6.61 6.46 13.62
C ALA A 18 -6.36 5.46 12.48
N ASP A 19 -7.17 5.49 11.42
CA ASP A 19 -6.99 4.64 10.23
C ASP A 19 -5.65 4.95 9.56
N LYS A 20 -5.27 6.23 9.50
CA LYS A 20 -3.98 6.67 8.98
C LYS A 20 -2.81 6.11 9.81
N MET A 21 -2.87 6.23 11.13
CA MET A 21 -1.84 5.68 12.02
C MET A 21 -1.72 4.16 11.89
N LEU A 22 -2.85 3.46 11.78
CA LEU A 22 -2.88 2.02 11.56
C LEU A 22 -2.23 1.65 10.22
N PHE A 23 -2.56 2.39 9.16
CA PHE A 23 -2.00 2.17 7.83
C PHE A 23 -0.49 2.44 7.79
N ASP A 24 -0.03 3.56 8.35
CA ASP A 24 1.39 3.89 8.49
C ASP A 24 2.15 2.80 9.27
N SER A 25 1.56 2.31 10.36
CA SER A 25 2.11 1.20 11.14
C SER A 25 2.20 -0.11 10.35
N ALA A 26 1.20 -0.43 9.54
CA ALA A 26 1.18 -1.63 8.71
C ALA A 26 2.25 -1.56 7.62
N VAL A 27 2.33 -0.43 6.92
CA VAL A 27 3.34 -0.18 5.86
C VAL A 27 4.75 -0.28 6.42
N ARG A 28 5.02 0.35 7.58
CA ARG A 28 6.34 0.27 8.23
C ARG A 28 6.71 -1.16 8.63
N ARG A 29 5.75 -1.95 9.14
CA ARG A 29 6.00 -3.35 9.50
C ARG A 29 6.29 -4.21 8.28
N GLN A 30 5.56 -3.99 7.18
CA GLN A 30 5.83 -4.69 5.92
C GLN A 30 7.23 -4.37 5.38
N GLU A 31 7.66 -3.11 5.45
CA GLU A 31 9.00 -2.71 5.01
C GLU A 31 10.11 -3.42 5.80
N LEU A 32 9.94 -3.53 7.12
CA LEU A 32 10.89 -4.25 7.99
C LEU A 32 10.91 -5.75 7.66
N ALA A 33 9.74 -6.37 7.53
CA ALA A 33 9.63 -7.79 7.15
C ALA A 33 10.28 -8.07 5.80
N MET A 34 10.14 -7.16 4.83
CA MET A 34 10.81 -7.29 3.53
C MET A 34 12.33 -7.23 3.65
N LYS A 35 12.88 -6.34 4.49
CA LYS A 35 14.34 -6.28 4.73
C LYS A 35 14.85 -7.58 5.33
N ASP A 36 14.15 -8.11 6.33
CA ASP A 36 14.51 -9.40 6.93
C ASP A 36 14.44 -10.53 5.90
N LEU A 37 13.42 -10.52 5.03
CA LEU A 37 13.26 -11.50 3.97
C LEU A 37 14.38 -11.44 2.93
N PHE A 38 14.82 -10.24 2.54
CA PHE A 38 15.98 -10.08 1.64
C PHE A 38 17.26 -10.64 2.27
N LEU A 39 17.52 -10.34 3.54
CA LEU A 39 18.68 -10.88 4.26
C LEU A 39 18.62 -12.42 4.35
N LEU A 40 17.43 -12.98 4.59
CA LEU A 40 17.24 -14.43 4.61
C LEU A 40 17.44 -15.05 3.23
N ALA A 41 16.94 -14.41 2.16
CA ALA A 41 17.10 -14.92 0.80
C ALA A 41 18.55 -14.87 0.32
N GLU A 42 19.32 -13.84 0.71
CA GLU A 42 20.76 -13.77 0.45
C GLU A 42 21.52 -14.88 1.18
N ARG A 43 21.11 -15.19 2.41
CA ARG A 43 21.79 -16.18 3.26
C ARG A 43 21.37 -17.63 2.95
N TYR A 44 20.14 -17.82 2.47
CA TYR A 44 19.51 -19.12 2.22
C TYR A 44 18.71 -19.08 0.91
N PRO A 45 19.39 -18.97 -0.25
CA PRO A 45 18.73 -18.82 -1.55
C PRO A 45 17.83 -20.00 -1.93
N GLU A 46 18.07 -21.19 -1.38
CA GLU A 46 17.25 -22.38 -1.58
C GLU A 46 15.91 -22.35 -0.82
N LEU A 47 15.76 -21.53 0.22
CA LEU A 47 14.54 -21.46 1.03
C LEU A 47 13.50 -20.49 0.47
N ILE A 48 13.94 -19.46 -0.26
CA ILE A 48 13.08 -18.38 -0.76
C ILE A 48 13.29 -18.28 -2.26
N PRO A 49 12.35 -18.80 -3.08
CA PRO A 49 12.39 -18.62 -4.53
C PRO A 49 12.44 -17.13 -4.90
N SER A 50 13.30 -16.78 -5.85
CA SER A 50 13.52 -15.39 -6.26
C SER A 50 12.24 -14.76 -6.84
N GLU A 51 11.40 -15.54 -7.52
CA GLU A 51 10.12 -15.08 -8.05
C GLU A 51 9.14 -14.70 -6.94
N ALA A 52 9.09 -15.48 -5.85
CA ALA A 52 8.25 -15.18 -4.70
C ALA A 52 8.73 -13.91 -3.99
N LEU A 53 10.05 -13.74 -3.82
CA LEU A 53 10.64 -12.54 -3.24
C LEU A 53 10.33 -11.28 -4.08
N GLY A 54 10.45 -11.38 -5.41
CA GLY A 54 10.10 -10.30 -6.33
C GLY A 54 8.63 -9.92 -6.26
N GLY A 55 7.73 -10.91 -6.19
CA GLY A 55 6.30 -10.68 -6.01
C GLY A 55 5.97 -9.95 -4.70
N LEU A 56 6.58 -10.37 -3.58
CA LEU A 56 6.40 -9.74 -2.27
C LEU A 56 6.94 -8.30 -2.26
N TYR A 57 8.07 -8.06 -2.93
CA TYR A 57 8.60 -6.71 -3.09
C TYR A 57 7.66 -5.80 -3.90
N ALA A 58 7.07 -6.29 -4.99
CA ALA A 58 6.09 -5.53 -5.77
C ALA A 58 4.86 -5.14 -4.94
N ILE A 59 4.35 -6.04 -4.10
CA ILE A 59 3.25 -5.75 -3.17
C ILE A 59 3.66 -4.66 -2.16
N ASN A 60 4.89 -4.71 -1.64
CA ASN A 60 5.40 -3.70 -0.73
C ASN A 60 5.47 -2.31 -1.37
N ILE A 61 5.88 -2.21 -2.64
CA ILE A 61 5.86 -0.94 -3.39
C ILE A 61 4.43 -0.43 -3.56
N LEU A 62 3.48 -1.28 -3.94
CA LEU A 62 2.06 -0.88 -4.07
C LEU A 62 1.47 -0.36 -2.75
N LEU A 63 1.89 -0.92 -1.61
CA LEU A 63 1.47 -0.45 -0.29
C LEU A 63 2.02 0.94 0.03
N GLN A 64 3.28 1.20 -0.32
CA GLN A 64 3.90 2.53 -0.18
C GLN A 64 3.22 3.57 -1.08
N ASP A 65 2.98 3.24 -2.36
CA ASP A 65 2.28 4.13 -3.29
C ASP A 65 0.85 4.45 -2.83
N SER A 66 0.16 3.44 -2.29
CA SER A 66 -1.18 3.62 -1.71
C SER A 66 -1.13 4.58 -0.52
N ARG A 67 -0.10 4.49 0.32
CA ARG A 67 0.11 5.40 1.46
C ARG A 67 0.32 6.83 1.01
N GLU A 68 1.20 7.04 0.05
CA GLU A 68 1.48 8.36 -0.49
C GLU A 68 0.24 8.97 -1.14
N SER A 69 -0.50 8.18 -1.92
CA SER A 69 -1.75 8.61 -2.54
C SER A 69 -2.80 9.06 -1.52
N LEU A 70 -2.91 8.33 -0.40
CA LEU A 70 -3.83 8.67 0.68
C LEU A 70 -3.41 9.97 1.41
N ILE A 71 -2.11 10.15 1.66
CA ILE A 71 -1.57 11.37 2.29
C ILE A 71 -1.72 12.58 1.35
N CYS A 72 -1.50 12.42 0.05
CA CYS A 72 -1.64 13.50 -0.94
C CYS A 72 -3.10 13.97 -1.09
N ARG A 73 -4.08 13.05 -1.02
CA ARG A 73 -5.51 13.41 -1.05
C ARG A 73 -5.94 14.26 0.15
N GLU A 74 -5.33 14.10 1.33
CA GLU A 74 -5.57 15.00 2.47
C GLU A 74 -5.09 16.44 2.24
N ARG A 75 -4.06 16.63 1.41
CA ARG A 75 -3.51 17.97 1.11
C ARG A 75 -4.33 18.71 0.05
N SER A 76 -4.90 17.98 -0.91
CA SER A 76 -5.72 18.56 -1.99
C SER A 76 -7.19 18.79 -1.63
N GLY A 77 -7.65 18.28 -0.48
CA GLY A 77 -9.01 18.47 0.04
C GLY A 77 -9.17 19.67 0.99
N ARG A 78 -8.18 20.57 1.05
CA ARG A 78 -8.23 21.84 1.78
C ARG A 78 -8.29 23.02 0.81
#